data_AF-A0A645H0G9-F1
#
_entry.id   AF-A0A645H0G9-F1
#
_cell.length_a   1.000
_cell.length_b   1.000
_cell.length_c   1.000
_cell.angle_alpha   90.00
_cell.angle_beta   90.00
_cell.angle_gamma   90.00
#
_symmetry.space_group_name_H-M   'P 1'
#
loop_
_entity.id
_entity.type
_entity.pdbx_description
1 polymer ?
#
loop_
_entity_poly.entity_id
_entity_poly.type
_entity_poly.pdbx_seq_one_letter_code
_entity_poly.pdbx_strand_id
1 'polypeptide(L)'
;MPRTLLIARSEGVEKVFKYNFRSQEHNDGRESHFGVVRKNMELKPSGIAFQTLIRLSQSGSVPTLERRGAVHLAKWSMPDGSRVAAVWTIFGEAEIEFKVTGEATEAIDLLGNAAKIIPGRFTAGPGIVYLKGNADFNLEFR
;
A
#
# COMPACT_ATOMS: atom_id res chain seq x y z
N MET A 1 -0.62 -6.40 5.92
CA MET A 1 -1.58 -5.46 6.52
C MET A 1 -2.04 -4.40 5.54
N PRO A 2 -1.19 -3.59 4.87
CA PRO A 2 -1.69 -2.60 3.90
C PRO A 2 -2.57 -3.18 2.79
N ARG A 3 -2.16 -4.31 2.20
CA ARG A 3 -2.97 -5.05 1.20
C ARG A 3 -4.38 -5.38 1.72
N THR A 4 -4.47 -5.92 2.94
CA THR A 4 -5.75 -6.25 3.59
C THR A 4 -6.64 -5.03 3.76
N LEU A 5 -6.08 -3.88 4.14
CA LEU A 5 -6.85 -2.65 4.35
C LEU A 5 -7.35 -2.05 3.04
N LEU A 6 -6.51 -2.06 2.00
CA LEU A 6 -6.91 -1.58 0.67
C LEU A 6 -8.05 -2.43 0.11
N ILE A 7 -7.94 -3.76 0.18
CA ILE A 7 -8.98 -4.69 -0.27
C ILE A 7 -10.25 -4.51 0.58
N ALA A 8 -10.15 -4.51 1.91
CA ALA A 8 -11.33 -4.36 2.76
C ALA A 8 -12.06 -3.03 2.48
N ARG A 9 -11.33 -1.92 2.36
CA ARG A 9 -11.94 -0.63 2.04
C ARG A 9 -12.56 -0.62 0.65
N SER A 10 -11.94 -1.24 -0.37
CA SER A 10 -12.55 -1.30 -1.72
C SER A 10 -13.87 -2.05 -1.75
N GLU A 11 -14.04 -3.02 -0.85
CA GLU A 11 -15.30 -3.77 -0.67
C GLU A 11 -16.31 -3.06 0.27
N GLY A 12 -16.08 -1.78 0.60
CA GLY A 12 -17.00 -0.99 1.42
C GLY A 12 -16.89 -1.22 2.93
N VAL A 13 -15.86 -1.92 3.41
CA VAL A 13 -15.65 -2.09 4.86
C VAL A 13 -15.28 -0.76 5.50
N GLU A 14 -16.09 -0.31 6.45
CA GLU A 14 -15.91 0.98 7.13
C GLU A 14 -14.83 0.94 8.22
N LYS A 15 -14.67 -0.19 8.91
CA LYS A 15 -13.75 -0.34 10.06
C LYS A 15 -13.05 -1.70 10.06
N VAL A 16 -11.73 -1.68 10.30
CA VAL A 16 -10.90 -2.88 10.45
C VAL A 16 -10.04 -2.73 11.70
N PHE A 17 -10.10 -3.72 12.60
CA PHE A 17 -9.27 -3.75 13.81
C PHE A 17 -8.11 -4.73 13.64
N LYS A 18 -6.87 -4.23 13.72
CA LYS A 18 -5.68 -5.07 13.66
C LYS A 18 -5.42 -5.71 15.02
N TYR A 19 -5.38 -7.04 15.06
CA TYR A 19 -4.82 -7.78 16.17
C TYR A 19 -3.29 -7.89 16.03
N ASN A 20 -2.46 -7.37 16.93
CA ASN A 20 -2.76 -6.38 17.96
C ASN A 20 -1.84 -5.16 17.76
N PHE A 21 -1.94 -4.15 18.63
CA PHE A 21 -1.10 -2.97 18.52
C PHE A 21 0.36 -3.27 18.93
N ARG A 22 0.56 -3.81 20.13
CA ARG A 22 1.88 -4.03 20.75
C ARG A 22 2.20 -5.52 20.84
N SER A 23 3.39 -5.89 20.37
CA SER A 23 3.95 -7.23 20.54
C SER A 23 4.33 -7.45 22.00
N GLN A 24 4.05 -8.63 22.55
CA GLN A 24 4.44 -8.94 23.93
C GLN A 24 5.90 -9.35 24.03
N GLU A 25 6.43 -10.02 23.00
CA GLU A 25 7.83 -10.48 22.86
C GLU A 25 8.36 -11.16 24.15
N HIS A 26 7.51 -11.94 24.84
CA HIS A 26 7.88 -12.62 26.09
C HIS A 26 8.27 -14.09 25.88
N ASN A 27 8.01 -14.63 24.69
CA ASN A 27 8.40 -15.97 24.25
C ASN A 27 8.49 -16.03 22.70
N ASP A 28 8.88 -17.18 22.17
CA ASP A 28 8.99 -17.44 20.72
C ASP A 28 7.65 -17.86 20.07
N GLY A 29 6.57 -17.92 20.84
CA GLY A 29 5.24 -18.25 20.34
C GLY A 29 4.69 -17.15 19.44
N ARG A 30 3.97 -17.53 18.37
CA ARG A 30 3.45 -16.60 17.35
C ARG A 30 2.65 -15.43 17.95
N GLU A 31 1.84 -15.71 18.97
CA GLU A 31 1.01 -14.72 19.66
C GLU A 31 1.82 -13.55 20.25
N SER A 32 3.08 -13.78 20.63
CA SER A 32 3.95 -12.75 21.18
C SER A 32 4.39 -11.71 20.14
N HIS A 33 4.19 -11.94 18.84
CA HIS A 33 4.85 -11.22 17.75
C HIS A 33 3.91 -10.59 16.71
N PHE A 34 2.59 -10.54 16.95
CA PHE A 34 1.62 -9.97 15.99
C PHE A 34 1.56 -8.45 15.93
N GLY A 35 2.14 -7.76 16.92
CA GLY A 35 2.04 -6.31 17.07
C GLY A 35 2.66 -5.52 15.92
N VAL A 36 2.17 -4.31 15.71
CA VAL A 36 2.77 -3.32 14.80
C VAL A 36 3.92 -2.56 15.45
N VAL A 37 3.97 -2.54 16.79
CA VAL A 37 5.13 -2.12 17.58
C VAL A 37 5.69 -3.29 18.38
N ARG A 38 6.95 -3.14 18.80
CA ARG A 38 7.67 -4.03 19.72
C ARG A 38 7.20 -3.85 21.16
N LYS A 39 7.70 -4.69 22.07
CA LYS A 39 7.40 -4.59 23.51
C LYS A 39 7.84 -3.24 24.09
N ASN A 40 8.95 -2.68 23.61
CA ASN A 40 9.49 -1.36 23.98
C ASN A 40 8.84 -0.19 23.20
N MET A 41 7.75 -0.44 22.46
CA MET A 41 7.03 0.54 21.62
C MET A 41 7.76 1.00 20.34
N GLU A 42 8.92 0.45 20.02
CA GLU A 42 9.55 0.71 18.72
C GLU A 42 8.70 0.18 17.56
N LEU A 43 8.65 0.93 16.46
CA LEU A 43 7.93 0.51 15.28
C LEU A 43 8.57 -0.73 14.65
N LYS A 44 7.75 -1.73 14.33
CA LYS A 44 8.16 -2.85 13.47
C LYS A 44 7.98 -2.45 12.00
N PRO A 45 8.60 -3.16 11.04
CA PRO A 45 8.38 -2.92 9.62
C PRO A 45 6.89 -2.89 9.22
N SER A 46 6.05 -3.72 9.86
CA SER A 46 4.61 -3.70 9.66
C SER A 46 3.93 -2.42 10.15
N GLY A 47 4.44 -1.80 11.22
CA GLY A 47 3.97 -0.51 11.73
C GLY A 47 4.36 0.64 10.81
N ILE A 48 5.61 0.64 10.31
CA ILE A 48 6.07 1.61 9.30
C ILE A 48 5.19 1.51 8.05
N ALA A 49 4.98 0.29 7.54
CA ALA A 49 4.12 0.08 6.38
C ALA A 49 2.67 0.55 6.61
N PHE A 50 2.19 0.50 7.85
CA PHE A 50 0.87 1.05 8.19
C PHE A 50 0.87 2.58 8.10
N GLN A 51 1.87 3.21 8.69
CA GLN A 51 2.02 4.66 8.70
C GLN A 51 2.12 5.21 7.28
N THR A 52 2.87 4.52 6.40
CA THR A 52 2.94 4.86 4.97
C THR A 52 1.56 4.84 4.32
N LEU A 53 0.77 3.77 4.53
CA LEU A 53 -0.60 3.72 3.99
C LEU A 53 -1.50 4.81 4.57
N ILE A 54 -1.45 5.06 5.89
CA ILE A 54 -2.25 6.12 6.53
C ILE A 54 -1.91 7.48 5.91
N ARG A 55 -0.63 7.83 5.82
CA ARG A 55 -0.17 9.08 5.18
C ARG A 55 -0.71 9.23 3.76
N LEU A 56 -0.79 8.13 3.02
CA LEU A 56 -1.20 8.12 1.63
C LEU A 56 -2.71 7.93 1.41
N SER A 57 -3.53 7.73 2.45
CA SER A 57 -4.97 7.42 2.28
C SER A 57 -5.89 8.06 3.33
N GLN A 58 -5.33 8.76 4.31
CA GLN A 58 -6.10 9.44 5.34
C GLN A 58 -7.03 10.47 4.69
N SER A 59 -8.32 10.36 5.00
CA SER A 59 -9.39 11.20 4.43
C SER A 59 -9.54 11.10 2.91
N GLY A 60 -8.80 10.20 2.25
CA GLY A 60 -8.96 9.91 0.82
C GLY A 60 -10.22 9.11 0.53
N SER A 61 -10.57 9.06 -0.75
CA SER A 61 -11.71 8.29 -1.24
C SER A 61 -11.57 6.80 -0.93
N VAL A 62 -12.67 6.08 -1.02
CA VAL A 62 -12.64 4.61 -1.07
C VAL A 62 -11.82 4.20 -2.28
N PRO A 63 -10.86 3.27 -2.14
CA PRO A 63 -10.06 2.81 -3.28
C PRO A 63 -10.89 1.93 -4.22
N THR A 64 -10.70 2.11 -5.52
CA THR A 64 -11.12 1.11 -6.51
C THR A 64 -10.02 0.07 -6.66
N LEU A 65 -10.41 -1.20 -6.80
CA LEU A 65 -9.46 -2.31 -6.93
C LEU A 65 -9.65 -3.00 -8.28
N GLU A 66 -8.55 -3.17 -9.01
CA GLU A 66 -8.47 -3.89 -10.26
C GLU A 66 -7.39 -4.98 -10.15
N ARG A 67 -7.57 -6.09 -10.87
CA ARG A 67 -6.59 -7.17 -10.93
C ARG A 67 -6.42 -7.65 -12.36
N ARG A 68 -5.17 -7.83 -12.77
CA ARG A 68 -4.82 -8.51 -14.03
C ARG A 68 -3.72 -9.53 -13.78
N GLY A 69 -4.01 -10.80 -14.04
CA GLY A 69 -3.11 -11.89 -13.72
C GLY A 69 -2.72 -11.91 -12.23
N ALA A 70 -1.42 -11.78 -11.95
CA ALA A 70 -0.87 -11.76 -10.59
C ALA A 70 -0.91 -10.37 -9.93
N VAL A 71 -1.16 -9.31 -10.71
CA VAL A 71 -0.94 -7.92 -10.29
C VAL A 71 -2.26 -7.30 -9.87
N HIS A 72 -2.22 -6.65 -8.71
CA HIS A 72 -3.31 -5.86 -8.15
C HIS A 72 -2.97 -4.39 -8.27
N LEU A 73 -3.97 -3.59 -8.61
CA LEU A 73 -3.91 -2.15 -8.72
C LEU A 73 -5.06 -1.57 -7.88
N ALA A 74 -4.74 -0.83 -6.82
CA ALA A 74 -5.72 -0.04 -6.09
C ALA A 74 -5.52 1.45 -6.38
N LYS A 75 -6.59 2.21 -6.59
CA LYS A 75 -6.54 3.65 -6.91
C LYS A 75 -7.49 4.45 -6.06
N TRP A 76 -7.07 5.62 -5.59
CA TRP A 76 -7.93 6.54 -4.84
C TRP A 76 -7.47 8.00 -5.00
N SER A 77 -8.36 8.92 -4.63
CA SER A 77 -8.10 10.36 -4.64
C SER A 77 -7.93 10.89 -3.22
N MET A 78 -7.08 11.88 -3.06
CA MET A 78 -6.82 12.58 -1.80
C MET A 78 -7.56 13.93 -1.76
N PRO A 79 -7.80 14.49 -0.55
CA PRO A 79 -8.49 15.79 -0.42
C PRO A 79 -7.78 16.97 -1.07
N ASP A 80 -6.45 16.90 -1.22
CA ASP A 80 -5.63 17.91 -1.92
C ASP A 80 -5.75 17.83 -3.46
N GLY A 81 -6.59 16.92 -3.97
CA GLY A 81 -6.77 16.67 -5.40
C GLY A 81 -5.74 15.71 -5.99
N SER A 82 -4.69 15.33 -5.25
CA SER A 82 -3.72 14.34 -5.73
C SER A 82 -4.35 12.95 -5.84
N ARG A 83 -3.78 12.12 -6.72
CA ARG A 83 -4.22 10.74 -6.92
C ARG A 83 -3.13 9.77 -6.53
N VAL A 84 -3.52 8.64 -5.97
CA VAL A 84 -2.61 7.59 -5.52
C VAL A 84 -3.00 6.27 -6.14
N ALA A 85 -2.00 5.53 -6.60
CA ALA A 85 -2.11 4.15 -7.04
C ALA A 85 -1.20 3.26 -6.18
N ALA A 86 -1.69 2.10 -5.75
CA ALA A 86 -0.91 1.05 -5.10
C ALA A 86 -0.86 -0.18 -6.01
N VAL A 87 0.35 -0.70 -6.23
CA VAL A 87 0.58 -1.87 -7.09
C VAL A 87 1.31 -2.95 -6.30
N TRP A 88 0.83 -4.19 -6.37
CA TRP A 88 1.48 -5.35 -5.75
C TRP A 88 1.11 -6.67 -6.43
N THR A 89 1.89 -7.70 -6.16
CA THR A 89 1.54 -9.11 -6.44
C THR A 89 1.18 -9.84 -5.15
N ILE A 90 0.45 -10.95 -5.24
CA ILE A 90 0.20 -11.81 -4.06
C ILE A 90 1.51 -12.52 -3.67
N PHE A 91 2.16 -13.11 -4.67
CA PHE A 91 3.40 -13.87 -4.58
C PHE A 91 4.27 -13.61 -5.81
N GLY A 92 5.59 -13.76 -5.66
CA GLY A 92 6.56 -13.59 -6.75
C GLY A 92 6.62 -12.18 -7.32
N GLU A 93 7.40 -12.03 -8.37
CA GLU A 93 7.55 -10.77 -9.10
C GLU A 93 6.86 -10.86 -10.46
N ALA A 94 6.41 -9.72 -10.98
CA ALA A 94 5.85 -9.60 -12.31
C ALA A 94 6.30 -8.29 -12.95
N GLU A 95 6.89 -8.36 -14.14
CA GLU A 95 7.06 -7.18 -14.99
C GLU A 95 5.68 -6.69 -15.44
N ILE A 96 5.42 -5.40 -15.27
CA ILE A 96 4.16 -4.79 -15.67
C ILE A 96 4.40 -3.57 -16.55
N GLU A 97 3.45 -3.34 -17.44
CA GLU A 97 3.34 -2.09 -18.19
C GLU A 97 1.97 -1.47 -17.94
N PHE A 98 1.99 -0.19 -17.56
CA PHE A 98 0.80 0.62 -17.40
C PHE A 98 0.76 1.71 -18.46
N LYS A 99 -0.43 2.03 -18.93
CA LYS A 99 -0.70 3.32 -19.53
C LYS A 99 -0.77 4.34 -18.40
N VAL A 100 0.01 5.41 -18.51
CA VAL A 100 0.08 6.49 -17.53
C VAL A 100 -0.55 7.74 -18.14
N THR A 101 -1.44 8.39 -17.39
CA THR A 101 -1.88 9.76 -17.67
C THR A 101 -1.50 10.66 -16.51
N GLY A 102 -1.43 11.97 -16.76
CA GLY A 102 -0.99 12.94 -15.77
C GLY A 102 0.49 12.80 -15.42
N GLU A 103 0.89 13.38 -14.29
CA GLU A 103 2.26 13.37 -13.79
C GLU A 103 2.36 12.62 -12.48
N ALA A 104 3.24 11.62 -12.41
CA ALA A 104 3.62 10.98 -11.16
C ALA A 104 4.68 11.83 -10.46
N THR A 105 4.38 12.32 -9.26
CA THR A 105 5.26 13.20 -8.49
C THR A 105 6.13 12.42 -7.51
N GLU A 106 5.64 11.28 -7.02
CA GLU A 106 6.35 10.46 -6.03
C GLU A 106 6.12 8.97 -6.29
N ALA A 107 7.19 8.19 -6.11
CA ALA A 107 7.14 6.74 -6.02
C ALA A 107 7.67 6.33 -4.64
N ILE A 108 6.90 5.52 -3.92
CA ILE A 108 7.12 5.22 -2.50
C ILE A 108 7.02 3.71 -2.29
N ASP A 109 8.00 3.10 -1.63
CA ASP A 109 7.98 1.69 -1.30
C ASP A 109 7.04 1.39 -0.11
N LEU A 110 6.89 0.10 0.22
CA LEU A 110 6.05 -0.34 1.34
C LEU A 110 6.43 0.32 2.68
N LEU A 111 7.71 0.63 2.87
CA LEU A 111 8.27 1.16 4.11
C LEU A 111 8.35 2.70 4.11
N GLY A 112 7.83 3.36 3.07
CA GLY A 112 7.76 4.81 2.99
C GLY A 112 9.00 5.48 2.41
N ASN A 113 9.97 4.72 1.90
CA ASN A 113 11.16 5.26 1.22
C ASN A 113 10.84 5.60 -0.23
N ALA A 114 11.62 6.50 -0.83
CA ALA A 114 11.53 6.76 -2.25
C ALA A 114 11.89 5.51 -3.07
N ALA A 115 10.97 5.06 -3.91
CA ALA A 115 11.18 3.96 -4.84
C ALA A 115 11.75 4.49 -6.17
N LYS A 116 12.80 3.86 -6.68
CA LYS A 116 13.38 4.20 -7.98
C LYS A 116 12.68 3.39 -9.08
N ILE A 117 11.47 3.82 -9.46
CA ILE A 117 10.69 3.14 -10.51
C ILE A 117 10.17 4.13 -11.55
N ILE A 118 9.94 3.62 -12.76
CA ILE A 118 9.27 4.34 -13.83
C ILE A 118 7.79 3.97 -13.78
N PRO A 119 6.85 4.91 -13.55
CA PRO A 119 5.44 4.60 -13.31
C PRO A 119 4.78 3.72 -14.39
N GLY A 120 5.20 3.87 -15.65
CA GLY A 120 4.63 3.12 -16.78
C GLY A 120 5.22 1.72 -16.99
N ARG A 121 6.38 1.41 -16.39
CA ARG A 121 7.02 0.10 -16.52
C ARG A 121 7.94 -0.18 -15.34
N PHE A 122 7.60 -1.20 -14.56
CA PHE A 122 8.40 -1.65 -13.43
C PHE A 122 8.08 -3.10 -13.06
N THR A 123 8.91 -3.67 -12.18
CA THR A 123 8.67 -5.00 -11.60
C THR A 123 7.86 -4.86 -10.31
N ALA A 124 6.63 -5.35 -10.31
CA ALA A 124 5.79 -5.41 -9.12
C ALA A 124 6.11 -6.68 -8.31
N GLY A 125 6.19 -6.55 -6.99
CA GLY A 125 6.42 -7.67 -6.08
C GLY A 125 5.39 -7.74 -4.95
N PRO A 126 5.59 -8.61 -3.95
CA PRO A 126 4.65 -8.79 -2.85
C PRO A 126 4.55 -7.57 -1.92
N GLY A 127 5.60 -6.74 -1.90
CA GLY A 127 5.60 -5.43 -1.26
C GLY A 127 4.87 -4.41 -2.13
N ILE A 128 3.96 -3.64 -1.53
CA ILE A 128 3.25 -2.59 -2.25
C ILE A 128 4.24 -1.51 -2.68
N VAL A 129 4.11 -1.06 -3.92
CA VAL A 129 4.65 0.20 -4.40
C VAL A 129 3.51 1.19 -4.56
N TYR A 130 3.67 2.37 -4.00
CA TYR A 130 2.73 3.47 -4.14
C TYR A 130 3.26 4.49 -5.15
N LEU A 131 2.38 4.98 -6.01
CA LEU A 131 2.63 6.07 -6.94
C LEU A 131 1.63 7.18 -6.63
N LYS A 132 2.14 8.36 -6.26
CA LYS A 132 1.33 9.57 -6.06
C LYS A 132 1.58 10.50 -7.23
N GLY A 133 0.53 11.14 -7.71
CA GLY A 133 0.62 12.13 -8.78
C GLY A 133 -0.42 13.23 -8.66
N ASN A 134 -0.41 14.11 -9.65
CA ASN A 134 -1.35 15.24 -9.74
C ASN A 134 -2.81 14.78 -9.96
N ALA A 135 -3.73 15.74 -10.10
CA ALA A 135 -5.15 15.46 -10.25
C ALA A 135 -5.52 14.66 -11.52
N ASP A 136 -4.65 14.67 -12.53
CA ASP A 136 -4.81 13.93 -13.79
C ASP A 136 -4.09 12.58 -13.79
N PHE A 137 -3.39 12.27 -12.70
CA PHE A 137 -2.61 11.04 -12.59
C PHE A 137 -3.49 9.79 -12.57
N ASN A 138 -3.21 8.85 -13.46
CA ASN A 138 -3.89 7.56 -13.48
C ASN A 138 -2.96 6.47 -14.00
N LEU A 139 -3.19 5.24 -13.53
CA LEU A 139 -2.62 4.02 -14.07
C LEU A 139 -3.73 3.12 -14.59
N GLU A 140 -3.54 2.61 -15.80
CA GLU A 140 -4.42 1.66 -16.44
C GLU A 140 -3.59 0.51 -16.99
N PHE A 141 -4.05 -0.73 -16.78
CA PHE A 141 -3.43 -1.88 -17.43
C PHE A 141 -3.48 -1.70 -18.96
N ARG A 142 -2.36 -1.97 -19.65
CA ARG A 142 -2.31 -2.02 -21.12
C ARG A 142 -2.90 -3.32 -21.64
#